data_AF-A0A7Y2C9D5-F1
#
_entry.id   AF-A0A7Y2C9D5-F1
#
_cell.length_a   1.000
_cell.length_b   1.000
_cell.length_c   1.000
_cell.angle_alpha   90.00
_cell.angle_beta   90.00
_cell.angle_gamma   90.00
#
_symmetry.space_group_name_H-M   'P 1'
#
loop_
_entity.id
_entity.type
_entity.pdbx_description
1 polymer ?
#
loop_
_entity_poly.entity_id
_entity_poly.type
_entity_poly.pdbx_seq_one_letter_code
_entity_poly.pdbx_strand_id
1 'polypeptide(L)'
;MVGQTGVRSFSIVPVVIRFWSADYSGDPFELFGAPHVVVLLVVVLISAVLIARGRSIPLQRHSSLRMILAVILVFNEVLWHVWALTEDMYTIHEMLPLHLCSVMVWVCAYALIKPERRLYGLMYFLGVAGSVQALITPDAGIYGFPHFRFLQTMISHGLVFVAGIYVVAVEGYRPELRSIVRVFVGLNLYALVVGLLNAAIGSNYLYVNGKPPTPSIIDLMHGWPWYLLYLEAIALGLLVLLYLPFLRTRQAAGSPPTVAGQTAESAASIPRIDD
;
A
#
# COMPACT_ATOMS: atom_id res chain seq x y z
N MET A 1 32.06 6.45 55.38
CA MET A 1 30.85 6.66 54.56
C MET A 1 31.14 7.73 53.52
N VAL A 2 31.41 7.35 52.28
CA VAL A 2 31.28 8.24 51.11
C VAL A 2 30.68 7.36 50.02
N GLY A 3 29.41 7.58 49.71
CA GLY A 3 28.66 6.82 48.72
C GLY A 3 29.12 7.16 47.32
N GLN A 4 29.48 6.16 46.53
CA GLN A 4 29.58 6.29 45.09
C GLN A 4 28.18 6.35 44.51
N THR A 5 27.74 7.55 44.14
CA THR A 5 26.57 7.74 43.29
C THR A 5 26.94 7.33 41.87
N GLY A 6 26.49 6.14 41.47
CA GLY A 6 26.62 5.64 40.11
C GLY A 6 25.83 6.51 39.13
N VAL A 7 26.51 7.44 38.46
CA VAL A 7 26.00 8.09 37.26
C VAL A 7 26.06 7.05 36.14
N ARG A 8 24.92 6.39 35.85
CA ARG A 8 24.79 5.56 34.65
C ARG A 8 24.94 6.48 33.44
N SER A 9 26.13 6.50 32.84
CA SER A 9 26.35 7.12 31.54
C SER A 9 25.52 6.35 30.51
N PHE A 10 24.36 6.90 30.12
CA PHE A 10 23.66 6.46 28.92
C PHE A 10 24.48 6.91 27.72
N SER A 11 25.44 6.08 27.29
CA SER A 11 26.15 6.33 26.04
C SER A 11 25.15 6.12 24.88
N ILE A 12 24.87 7.17 24.12
CA ILE A 12 23.94 7.18 22.98
C ILE A 12 24.49 6.30 21.84
N VAL A 13 25.81 6.19 21.73
CA VAL A 13 26.52 5.49 20.65
C VAL A 13 26.13 4.01 20.54
N PRO A 14 26.13 3.19 21.62
CA PRO A 14 25.64 1.81 21.58
C PRO A 14 24.18 1.66 21.10
N VAL A 15 23.31 2.60 21.45
CA VAL A 15 21.88 2.54 21.09
C VAL A 15 21.69 2.82 19.60
N VAL A 16 22.37 3.84 19.07
CA VAL A 16 22.32 4.17 17.63
C VAL A 16 22.91 3.06 16.79
N ILE A 17 24.04 2.47 17.23
CA ILE A 17 24.65 1.32 16.54
C ILE A 17 23.68 0.14 16.54
N ARG A 18 23.06 -0.20 17.68
CA ARG A 18 22.08 -1.30 17.75
C ARG A 18 20.80 -1.04 16.95
N PHE A 19 20.41 0.23 16.78
CA PHE A 19 19.25 0.61 15.98
C PHE A 19 19.49 0.39 14.47
N TRP A 20 20.72 0.57 14.01
CA TRP A 20 21.09 0.57 12.60
C TRP A 20 21.85 -0.68 12.14
N SER A 21 22.50 -1.43 13.03
CA SER A 21 23.37 -2.57 12.66
C SER A 21 22.61 -3.74 12.05
N ALA A 22 23.10 -4.28 10.93
CA ALA A 22 22.60 -5.53 10.36
C ALA A 22 22.86 -6.75 11.25
N ASP A 23 23.98 -6.74 12.00
CA ASP A 23 24.23 -7.70 13.07
C ASP A 23 23.46 -7.26 14.32
N TYR A 24 22.19 -7.68 14.37
CA TYR A 24 21.26 -7.24 15.40
C TYR A 24 21.25 -8.18 16.59
N SER A 25 21.79 -7.70 17.71
CA SER A 25 21.82 -8.40 19.01
C SER A 25 20.60 -8.12 19.89
N GLY A 26 19.45 -7.77 19.28
CA GLY A 26 18.20 -7.58 20.00
C GLY A 26 17.18 -8.68 19.79
N ASP A 27 16.00 -8.45 20.35
CA ASP A 27 14.95 -9.44 20.30
C ASP A 27 14.42 -9.53 18.87
N PRO A 28 14.29 -10.75 18.30
CA PRO A 28 13.78 -10.91 16.94
C PRO A 28 12.34 -10.40 16.83
N PHE A 29 11.90 -10.16 15.59
CA PHE A 29 10.52 -9.78 15.35
C PHE A 29 9.56 -10.87 15.87
N GLU A 30 8.63 -10.46 16.72
CA GLU A 30 7.57 -11.32 17.23
C GLU A 30 6.25 -11.02 16.51
N LEU A 31 5.74 -12.01 15.78
CA LEU A 31 4.47 -11.89 15.07
C LEU A 31 3.32 -11.72 16.07
N PHE A 32 2.64 -10.58 15.98
CA PHE A 32 1.58 -10.15 16.91
C PHE A 32 2.06 -9.88 18.35
N GLY A 33 3.37 -9.70 18.55
CA GLY A 33 3.91 -9.11 19.77
C GLY A 33 3.42 -7.67 19.97
N ALA A 34 3.58 -7.13 21.18
CA ALA A 34 3.05 -5.82 21.55
C ALA A 34 3.45 -4.68 20.56
N PRO A 35 4.72 -4.56 20.11
CA PRO A 35 5.11 -3.52 19.15
C PRO A 35 4.40 -3.66 17.81
N HIS A 36 4.21 -4.90 17.33
CA HIS A 36 3.51 -5.17 16.07
C HIS A 36 2.05 -4.74 16.15
N VAL A 37 1.35 -5.16 17.21
CA VAL A 37 -0.07 -4.83 17.42
C VAL A 37 -0.27 -3.32 17.54
N VAL A 38 0.60 -2.61 18.26
CA VAL A 38 0.53 -1.14 18.37
C VAL A 38 0.59 -0.49 17.00
N VAL A 39 1.51 -0.93 16.13
CA VAL A 39 1.61 -0.37 14.77
C VAL A 39 0.37 -0.66 13.93
N LEU A 40 -0.16 -1.88 13.98
CA LEU A 40 -1.40 -2.23 13.29
C LEU A 40 -2.57 -1.33 13.74
N LEU A 41 -2.69 -1.10 15.05
CA LEU A 41 -3.71 -0.21 15.61
C LEU A 41 -3.53 1.24 15.15
N VAL A 42 -2.29 1.73 15.05
CA VAL A 42 -2.00 3.08 14.52
C VAL A 42 -2.40 3.19 13.05
N VAL A 43 -2.06 2.21 12.21
CA VAL A 43 -2.44 2.19 10.79
C VAL A 43 -3.96 2.17 10.63
N VAL A 44 -4.65 1.33 11.42
CA VAL A 44 -6.13 1.27 11.44
C VAL A 44 -6.73 2.59 11.90
N LEU A 45 -6.20 3.20 12.96
CA LEU A 45 -6.69 4.47 13.50
C LEU A 45 -6.55 5.61 12.48
N ILE A 46 -5.36 5.75 11.85
CA ILE A 46 -5.14 6.75 10.80
C ILE A 46 -6.13 6.55 9.65
N SER A 47 -6.32 5.31 9.23
CA SER A 47 -7.24 4.97 8.14
C SER A 47 -8.70 5.23 8.50
N ALA A 48 -9.12 4.91 9.73
CA ALA A 48 -10.46 5.19 10.23
C ALA A 48 -10.73 6.70 10.29
N VAL A 49 -9.75 7.49 10.75
CA VAL A 49 -9.84 8.97 10.75
C VAL A 49 -9.95 9.50 9.32
N LEU A 50 -9.15 9.00 8.38
CA LEU A 50 -9.25 9.39 6.96
C LEU A 50 -10.61 9.04 6.37
N ILE A 51 -11.16 7.85 6.67
CA ILE A 51 -12.48 7.45 6.20
C ILE A 51 -13.58 8.35 6.79
N ALA A 52 -13.54 8.61 8.10
CA ALA A 52 -14.57 9.37 8.79
C ALA A 52 -14.55 10.88 8.49
N ARG A 53 -13.35 11.45 8.30
CA ARG A 53 -13.15 12.91 8.18
C ARG A 53 -12.62 13.35 6.82
N GLY A 54 -12.19 12.42 5.97
CA GLY A 54 -11.51 12.72 4.71
C GLY A 54 -12.28 13.63 3.77
N ARG A 55 -13.61 13.47 3.72
CA ARG A 55 -14.51 14.31 2.93
C ARG A 55 -14.71 15.72 3.50
N SER A 56 -14.40 15.92 4.77
CA SER A 56 -14.45 17.22 5.44
C SER A 56 -13.11 17.96 5.41
N ILE A 57 -12.05 17.36 4.86
CA ILE A 57 -10.74 18.01 4.75
C ILE A 57 -10.83 19.12 3.69
N PRO A 58 -10.49 20.39 4.04
CA PRO A 58 -10.49 21.49 3.08
C PRO A 58 -9.55 21.22 1.90
N LEU A 59 -9.98 21.57 0.69
CA LEU A 59 -9.21 21.34 -0.55
C LEU A 59 -7.78 21.91 -0.48
N GLN A 60 -7.59 23.01 0.24
CA GLN A 60 -6.29 23.66 0.44
C GLN A 60 -5.28 22.74 1.15
N ARG A 61 -5.75 21.82 2.01
CA ARG A 61 -4.90 20.89 2.76
C ARG A 61 -4.59 19.60 2.00
N HIS A 62 -5.29 19.32 0.89
CA HIS A 62 -5.07 18.08 0.13
C HIS A 62 -3.64 18.01 -0.38
N SER A 63 -3.13 19.11 -0.94
CA SER A 63 -1.75 19.18 -1.46
C SER A 63 -0.71 18.88 -0.36
N SER A 64 -0.87 19.48 0.82
CA SER A 64 0.04 19.24 1.95
C SER A 64 0.01 17.78 2.42
N LEU A 65 -1.17 17.18 2.56
CA LEU A 65 -1.30 15.78 2.98
C LEU A 65 -0.65 14.84 1.97
N ARG A 66 -0.89 15.04 0.67
CA ARG A 66 -0.24 14.24 -0.38
C ARG A 66 1.28 14.37 -0.33
N MET A 67 1.78 15.59 -0.19
CA MET A 67 3.22 15.83 -0.14
C MET A 67 3.87 15.19 1.10
N ILE A 68 3.22 15.27 2.27
CA ILE A 68 3.68 14.60 3.49
C ILE A 68 3.77 13.09 3.27
N LEU A 69 2.71 12.47 2.75
CA LEU A 69 2.70 11.02 2.47
C LEU A 69 3.80 10.63 1.47
N ALA A 70 3.95 11.39 0.38
CA ALA A 70 4.95 11.12 -0.65
C ALA A 70 6.38 11.27 -0.12
N VAL A 71 6.66 12.32 0.65
CA VAL A 71 7.98 12.56 1.24
C VAL A 71 8.34 11.45 2.21
N ILE A 72 7.44 11.03 3.10
CA ILE A 72 7.75 9.96 4.06
C ILE A 72 7.96 8.63 3.31
N LEU A 73 7.15 8.32 2.30
CA LEU A 73 7.31 7.13 1.46
C LEU A 73 8.70 7.08 0.80
N VAL A 74 9.07 8.14 0.08
CA VAL A 74 10.36 8.21 -0.63
C VAL A 74 11.52 8.21 0.37
N PHE A 75 11.42 8.98 1.45
CA PHE A 75 12.46 9.03 2.47
C PHE A 75 12.67 7.67 3.14
N ASN A 76 11.59 6.94 3.46
CA ASN A 76 11.66 5.62 4.06
C ASN A 76 12.29 4.57 3.11
N GLU A 77 12.01 4.64 1.82
CA GLU A 77 12.64 3.78 0.80
C GLU A 77 14.12 4.11 0.62
N VAL A 78 14.47 5.41 0.54
CA VAL A 78 15.86 5.86 0.45
C VAL A 78 16.65 5.41 1.67
N LEU A 79 16.10 5.55 2.88
CA LEU A 79 16.76 5.06 4.09
C LEU A 79 17.01 3.55 4.06
N TRP A 80 16.10 2.75 3.48
CA TRP A 80 16.31 1.32 3.33
C TRP A 80 17.49 1.00 2.42
N HIS A 81 17.62 1.69 1.28
CA HIS A 81 18.78 1.54 0.41
C HIS A 81 20.07 2.02 1.07
N VAL A 82 20.03 3.15 1.80
CA VAL A 82 21.20 3.67 2.54
C VAL A 82 21.65 2.65 3.58
N TRP A 83 20.73 2.11 4.36
CA TRP A 83 21.00 1.05 5.34
C TRP A 83 21.66 -0.17 4.69
N ALA A 84 21.09 -0.65 3.59
CA ALA A 84 21.65 -1.78 2.85
C ALA A 84 23.06 -1.51 2.32
N LEU A 85 23.33 -0.29 1.86
CA LEU A 85 24.67 0.11 1.40
C LEU A 85 25.67 0.21 2.56
N THR A 86 25.26 0.76 3.70
CA THR A 86 26.16 0.95 4.86
C THR A 86 26.48 -0.36 5.59
N GLU A 87 25.59 -1.34 5.51
CA GLU A 87 25.75 -2.66 6.14
C GLU A 87 26.28 -3.72 5.15
N ASP A 88 26.78 -3.31 3.98
CA ASP A 88 27.31 -4.18 2.91
C ASP A 88 26.32 -5.28 2.45
N MET A 89 25.01 -5.03 2.60
CA MET A 89 23.93 -5.93 2.21
C MET A 89 23.32 -5.59 0.84
N TYR A 90 23.85 -4.58 0.16
CA TYR A 90 23.29 -4.14 -1.11
C TYR A 90 23.65 -5.11 -2.25
N THR A 91 22.65 -5.77 -2.82
CA THR A 91 22.82 -6.58 -4.03
C THR A 91 21.74 -6.26 -5.05
N ILE A 92 22.08 -6.40 -6.34
CA ILE A 92 21.10 -6.27 -7.43
C ILE A 92 20.02 -7.35 -7.42
N HIS A 93 20.19 -8.41 -6.62
CA HIS A 93 19.25 -9.53 -6.51
C HIS A 93 18.13 -9.25 -5.51
N GLU A 94 18.38 -8.35 -4.54
CA GLU A 94 17.45 -8.04 -3.45
C GLU A 94 17.01 -6.56 -3.43
N MET A 95 17.85 -5.64 -3.92
CA MET A 95 17.67 -4.19 -3.71
C MET A 95 17.13 -3.41 -4.92
N LEU A 96 16.87 -4.03 -6.08
CA LEU A 96 16.08 -3.35 -7.11
C LEU A 96 14.62 -3.21 -6.62
N PRO A 97 13.93 -2.10 -6.93
CA PRO A 97 12.56 -1.85 -6.47
C PRO A 97 11.53 -2.65 -7.29
N LEU A 98 11.82 -3.93 -7.51
CA LEU A 98 11.02 -4.83 -8.34
C LEU A 98 9.99 -5.59 -7.51
N HIS A 99 10.18 -5.74 -6.19
CA HIS A 99 9.12 -6.23 -5.31
C HIS A 99 7.86 -5.35 -5.37
N LEU A 100 6.69 -5.98 -5.22
CA LEU A 100 5.41 -5.29 -5.37
C LEU A 100 5.25 -4.11 -4.40
N CYS A 101 5.70 -4.25 -3.16
CA CYS A 101 5.68 -3.15 -2.19
C CYS A 101 6.60 -2.00 -2.62
N SER A 102 7.84 -2.28 -3.01
CA SER A 102 8.82 -1.27 -3.45
C SER A 102 8.34 -0.50 -4.67
N VAL A 103 7.85 -1.18 -5.71
CA VAL A 103 7.29 -0.47 -6.88
C VAL A 103 6.05 0.35 -6.49
N MET A 104 5.21 -0.15 -5.57
CA MET A 104 4.05 0.58 -5.09
C MET A 104 4.41 1.82 -4.26
N VAL A 105 5.54 1.83 -3.54
CA VAL A 105 6.05 3.05 -2.89
C VAL A 105 6.25 4.15 -3.93
N TRP A 106 6.93 3.83 -5.04
CA TRP A 106 7.20 4.78 -6.12
C TRP A 106 5.93 5.20 -6.86
N VAL A 107 5.01 4.26 -7.15
CA VAL A 107 3.71 4.56 -7.78
C VAL A 107 2.89 5.49 -6.90
N CYS A 108 2.79 5.20 -5.60
CA CYS A 108 2.09 6.05 -4.64
C CYS A 108 2.74 7.42 -4.54
N ALA A 109 4.05 7.51 -4.37
CA ALA A 109 4.76 8.79 -4.29
C ALA A 109 4.53 9.64 -5.54
N TYR A 110 4.67 9.06 -6.73
CA TYR A 110 4.43 9.76 -7.99
C TYR A 110 2.99 10.27 -8.09
N ALA A 111 2.00 9.40 -7.81
CA ALA A 111 0.58 9.74 -7.90
C ALA A 111 0.14 10.76 -6.82
N LEU A 112 0.87 10.87 -5.71
CA LEU A 112 0.63 11.87 -4.66
C LEU A 112 1.27 13.22 -5.01
N ILE A 113 2.49 13.23 -5.55
CA ILE A 113 3.19 14.45 -6.00
C ILE A 113 2.48 15.06 -7.22
N LYS A 114 2.16 14.22 -8.20
CA LYS A 114 1.39 14.58 -9.39
C LYS A 114 0.08 13.79 -9.36
N PRO A 115 -1.03 14.39 -8.89
CA PRO A 115 -2.34 13.74 -8.75
C PRO A 115 -2.84 13.08 -10.05
N GLU A 116 -2.41 11.85 -10.29
CA GLU A 116 -2.71 11.08 -11.50
C GLU A 116 -3.78 10.03 -11.18
N ARG A 117 -5.03 10.39 -11.50
CA ARG A 117 -6.20 9.55 -11.22
C ARG A 117 -6.13 8.18 -11.88
N ARG A 118 -5.37 8.02 -12.97
CA ARG A 118 -5.16 6.72 -13.63
C ARG A 118 -4.47 5.70 -12.72
N LEU A 119 -3.65 6.15 -11.77
CA LEU A 119 -2.89 5.31 -10.85
C LEU A 119 -3.65 4.99 -9.55
N TYR A 120 -4.74 5.70 -9.25
CA TYR A 120 -5.51 5.48 -8.02
C TYR A 120 -6.09 4.07 -7.93
N GLY A 121 -6.38 3.45 -9.07
CA GLY A 121 -6.72 2.03 -9.14
C GLY A 121 -5.60 1.15 -8.59
N LEU A 122 -4.36 1.35 -9.00
CA LEU A 122 -3.21 0.58 -8.50
C LEU A 122 -2.98 0.84 -7.00
N MET A 123 -3.02 2.11 -6.57
CA MET A 123 -2.86 2.48 -5.16
C MET A 123 -3.91 1.81 -4.26
N TYR A 124 -5.18 1.84 -4.68
CA TYR A 124 -6.25 1.25 -3.90
C TYR A 124 -6.23 -0.28 -3.96
N PHE A 125 -6.09 -0.88 -5.14
CA PHE A 125 -6.21 -2.32 -5.28
C PHE A 125 -4.93 -3.05 -4.88
N LEU A 126 -3.80 -2.78 -5.56
CA LEU A 126 -2.54 -3.46 -5.26
C LEU A 126 -1.89 -2.92 -3.99
N GLY A 127 -1.91 -1.59 -3.80
CA GLY A 127 -1.34 -0.96 -2.61
C GLY A 127 -1.99 -1.44 -1.32
N VAL A 128 -3.33 -1.44 -1.24
CA VAL A 128 -4.06 -1.91 -0.05
C VAL A 128 -3.93 -3.43 0.10
N ALA A 129 -4.24 -4.22 -0.94
CA ALA A 129 -4.20 -5.68 -0.82
C ALA A 129 -2.80 -6.21 -0.45
N GLY A 130 -1.76 -5.71 -1.12
CA GLY A 130 -0.38 -6.10 -0.85
C GLY A 130 0.10 -5.65 0.52
N SER A 131 -0.23 -4.42 0.94
CA SER A 131 0.17 -3.92 2.25
C SER A 131 -0.54 -4.62 3.39
N VAL A 132 -1.79 -5.06 3.23
CA VAL A 132 -2.47 -5.87 4.26
C VAL A 132 -1.71 -7.17 4.50
N GLN A 133 -1.30 -7.88 3.45
CA GLN A 133 -0.50 -9.10 3.59
C GLN A 133 0.84 -8.80 4.27
N ALA A 134 1.55 -7.77 3.82
CA ALA A 134 2.85 -7.41 4.38
C ALA A 134 2.78 -6.82 5.80
N LEU A 135 1.65 -6.26 6.22
CA LEU A 135 1.43 -5.83 7.60
C LEU A 135 1.01 -7.01 8.50
N ILE A 136 0.26 -7.98 8.00
CA ILE A 136 -0.16 -9.14 8.82
C ILE A 136 0.98 -10.14 8.95
N THR A 137 1.75 -10.36 7.89
CA THR A 137 2.91 -11.28 7.86
C THR A 137 4.14 -10.53 7.32
N PRO A 138 4.72 -9.62 8.11
CA PRO A 138 5.85 -8.80 7.69
C PRO A 138 7.15 -9.62 7.60
N ASP A 139 7.94 -9.31 6.59
CA ASP A 139 9.30 -9.85 6.44
C ASP A 139 10.31 -8.98 7.20
N ALA A 140 10.20 -9.01 8.54
CA ALA A 140 11.11 -8.31 9.44
C ALA A 140 12.25 -9.20 9.96
N GLY A 141 12.17 -10.53 9.75
CA GLY A 141 13.21 -11.49 10.11
C GLY A 141 13.71 -11.35 11.55
N ILE A 142 15.03 -11.22 11.71
CA ILE A 142 15.68 -11.06 13.03
C ILE A 142 15.50 -9.67 13.64
N TYR A 143 14.90 -8.71 12.92
CA TYR A 143 14.86 -7.31 13.34
C TYR A 143 13.55 -6.98 14.07
N GLY A 144 13.55 -7.13 15.39
CA GLY A 144 12.44 -6.68 16.24
C GLY A 144 12.50 -5.19 16.60
N PHE A 145 11.46 -4.68 17.26
CA PHE A 145 11.43 -3.31 17.75
C PHE A 145 12.54 -3.09 18.82
N PRO A 146 13.29 -1.97 18.80
CA PRO A 146 13.09 -0.76 18.00
C PRO A 146 13.96 -0.67 16.73
N HIS A 147 14.43 -1.79 16.17
CA HIS A 147 15.37 -1.78 15.05
C HIS A 147 14.86 -1.00 13.83
N PHE A 148 15.78 -0.38 13.08
CA PHE A 148 15.46 0.38 11.87
C PHE A 148 14.64 -0.44 10.88
N ARG A 149 15.03 -1.69 10.57
CA ARG A 149 14.30 -2.56 9.64
C ARG A 149 12.86 -2.84 10.08
N PHE A 150 12.60 -3.00 11.38
CA PHE A 150 11.24 -3.12 11.89
C PHE A 150 10.43 -1.86 11.54
N LEU A 151 10.93 -0.69 11.92
CA LEU A 151 10.22 0.57 11.68
C LEU A 151 10.06 0.84 10.18
N GLN A 152 11.10 0.63 9.39
CA GLN A 152 11.11 0.87 7.95
C GLN A 152 10.06 0.01 7.24
N THR A 153 10.02 -1.29 7.52
CA THR A 153 9.04 -2.23 6.94
C THR A 153 7.62 -1.81 7.30
N MET A 154 7.38 -1.51 8.58
CA MET A 154 6.07 -1.11 9.07
C MET A 154 5.60 0.24 8.50
N ILE A 155 6.49 1.23 8.43
CA ILE A 155 6.20 2.55 7.86
C ILE A 155 5.92 2.41 6.36
N SER A 156 6.72 1.62 5.64
CA SER A 156 6.53 1.40 4.20
C SER A 156 5.15 0.84 3.90
N HIS A 157 4.81 -0.32 4.48
CA HIS A 157 3.53 -0.98 4.22
C HIS A 157 2.35 -0.20 4.81
N GLY A 158 2.52 0.38 6.00
CA GLY A 158 1.51 1.24 6.62
C GLY A 158 1.15 2.45 5.75
N LEU A 159 2.16 3.12 5.18
CA LEU A 159 1.91 4.30 4.33
C LEU A 159 1.38 3.96 2.94
N VAL A 160 1.82 2.85 2.33
CA VAL A 160 1.23 2.40 1.07
C VAL A 160 -0.26 2.04 1.27
N PHE A 161 -0.59 1.36 2.37
CA PHE A 161 -1.98 1.11 2.78
C PHE A 161 -2.76 2.42 2.96
N VAL A 162 -2.24 3.35 3.78
CA VAL A 162 -2.86 4.64 4.05
C VAL A 162 -3.03 5.48 2.78
N ALA A 163 -2.08 5.45 1.84
CA ALA A 163 -2.17 6.13 0.55
C ALA A 163 -3.33 5.57 -0.31
N GLY A 164 -3.52 4.24 -0.31
CA GLY A 164 -4.66 3.60 -0.95
C GLY A 164 -6.00 4.01 -0.33
N ILE A 165 -6.08 4.09 1.00
CA ILE A 165 -7.27 4.59 1.70
C ILE A 165 -7.50 6.08 1.41
N TYR A 166 -6.44 6.88 1.40
CA TYR A 166 -6.47 8.31 1.13
C TYR A 166 -7.15 8.64 -0.20
N VAL A 167 -6.80 7.93 -1.29
CA VAL A 167 -7.39 8.22 -2.60
C VAL A 167 -8.90 7.95 -2.65
N VAL A 168 -9.40 7.00 -1.86
CA VAL A 168 -10.84 6.71 -1.76
C VAL A 168 -11.57 7.68 -0.83
N ALA A 169 -10.98 7.92 0.34
CA ALA A 169 -11.60 8.65 1.43
C ALA A 169 -11.54 10.17 1.25
N VAL A 170 -10.44 10.68 0.70
CA VAL A 170 -10.16 12.11 0.54
C VAL A 170 -10.34 12.55 -0.92
N GLU A 171 -9.59 11.97 -1.86
CA GLU A 171 -9.63 12.34 -3.29
C GLU A 171 -10.91 11.86 -4.00
N GLY A 172 -11.64 10.98 -3.33
CA GLY A 172 -12.93 10.49 -3.76
C GLY A 172 -12.93 9.54 -4.94
N TYR A 173 -11.84 8.82 -5.15
CA TYR A 173 -11.77 7.69 -6.06
C TYR A 173 -12.87 6.67 -5.74
N ARG A 174 -13.57 6.22 -6.77
CA ARG A 174 -14.57 5.16 -6.71
C ARG A 174 -14.16 4.06 -7.68
N PRO A 175 -13.72 2.90 -7.17
CA PRO A 175 -13.34 1.77 -8.01
C PRO A 175 -14.48 1.33 -8.93
N GLU A 176 -14.13 0.89 -10.13
CA GLU A 176 -15.07 0.31 -11.10
C GLU A 176 -14.72 -1.15 -11.36
N LEU A 177 -15.68 -1.95 -11.81
CA LEU A 177 -15.42 -3.34 -12.21
C LEU A 177 -14.31 -3.44 -13.28
N ARG A 178 -14.27 -2.50 -14.23
CA ARG A 178 -13.21 -2.41 -15.25
C ARG A 178 -11.84 -2.12 -14.64
N SER A 179 -11.78 -1.47 -13.46
CA SER A 179 -10.52 -1.23 -12.75
C SER A 179 -9.93 -2.54 -12.22
N ILE A 180 -10.74 -3.51 -11.80
CA ILE A 180 -10.25 -4.84 -11.38
C ILE A 180 -9.49 -5.49 -12.53
N VAL A 181 -10.12 -5.58 -13.71
CA VAL A 181 -9.50 -6.20 -14.89
C VAL A 181 -8.22 -5.47 -15.28
N ARG A 182 -8.23 -4.13 -15.32
CA ARG A 182 -7.05 -3.33 -15.66
C ARG A 182 -5.90 -3.57 -14.69
N VAL A 183 -6.18 -3.58 -13.39
CA VAL A 183 -5.17 -3.79 -12.35
C VAL A 183 -4.64 -5.22 -12.38
N PHE A 184 -5.51 -6.21 -12.53
CA PHE A 184 -5.14 -7.62 -12.60
C PHE A 184 -4.27 -7.94 -13.82
N VAL A 185 -4.65 -7.43 -15.00
CA VAL A 185 -3.83 -7.54 -16.22
C VAL A 185 -2.51 -6.79 -16.04
N GLY A 186 -2.53 -5.59 -15.45
CA GLY A 186 -1.31 -4.82 -15.16
C GLY A 186 -0.35 -5.57 -14.23
N LEU A 187 -0.86 -6.22 -13.19
CA LEU A 187 -0.08 -7.05 -12.27
C LEU A 187 0.56 -8.24 -13.00
N ASN A 188 -0.19 -8.94 -13.85
CA ASN A 188 0.31 -10.07 -14.62
C ASN A 188 1.38 -9.66 -15.66
N LEU A 189 1.16 -8.55 -16.37
CA LEU A 189 2.16 -7.99 -17.28
C LEU A 189 3.44 -7.58 -16.53
N TYR A 190 3.28 -6.97 -15.36
CA TYR A 190 4.41 -6.61 -14.51
C TYR A 190 5.17 -7.86 -14.02
N ALA A 191 4.44 -8.88 -13.52
CA ALA A 191 5.02 -10.15 -13.08
C ALA A 191 5.76 -10.87 -14.22
N LEU A 192 5.23 -10.83 -15.45
CA LEU A 192 5.91 -11.37 -16.62
C LEU A 192 7.24 -10.66 -16.90
N VAL A 193 7.23 -9.32 -16.92
CA VAL A 193 8.46 -8.52 -17.14
C VAL A 193 9.47 -8.79 -16.04
N VAL A 194 9.05 -8.79 -14.78
CA VAL A 194 9.91 -9.12 -13.63
C VAL A 194 10.45 -10.54 -13.74
N GLY A 195 9.63 -11.51 -14.15
CA GLY A 195 10.06 -12.90 -14.29
C GLY A 195 11.13 -13.10 -15.36
N LEU A 196 11.07 -12.33 -16.45
CA LEU A 196 12.12 -12.29 -17.48
C LEU A 196 13.40 -11.63 -16.96
N LEU A 197 13.27 -10.53 -16.21
CA LEU A 197 14.41 -9.86 -15.59
C LEU A 197 15.11 -10.78 -14.57
N ASN A 198 14.34 -11.42 -13.69
CA ASN A 198 14.82 -12.42 -12.74
C ASN A 198 15.65 -13.51 -13.43
N ALA A 199 15.15 -14.06 -14.55
CA ALA A 199 15.89 -15.07 -15.31
C ALA A 199 17.20 -14.53 -15.92
N ALA A 200 17.23 -13.24 -16.30
CA ALA A 200 18.42 -12.60 -16.87
C ALA A 200 19.50 -12.27 -15.83
N ILE A 201 19.11 -11.85 -14.62
CA ILE A 201 20.05 -11.45 -13.57
C ILE A 201 20.23 -12.49 -12.45
N GLY A 202 19.54 -13.63 -12.52
CA GLY A 202 19.61 -14.68 -11.51
C GLY A 202 18.92 -14.35 -10.18
N SER A 203 17.97 -13.41 -10.17
CA SER A 203 17.22 -13.00 -8.97
C SER A 203 15.84 -13.65 -8.88
N ASN A 204 15.07 -13.36 -7.82
CA ASN A 204 13.73 -13.89 -7.63
C ASN A 204 12.74 -12.87 -7.05
N TYR A 205 12.69 -11.68 -7.65
CA TYR A 205 11.69 -10.66 -7.31
C TYR A 205 10.27 -11.17 -7.52
N LEU A 206 9.33 -10.70 -6.70
CA LEU A 206 7.93 -11.18 -6.64
C LEU A 206 7.78 -12.68 -6.31
N TYR A 207 8.88 -13.42 -6.14
CA TYR A 207 8.89 -14.87 -6.03
C TYR A 207 8.15 -15.55 -7.20
N VAL A 208 8.35 -15.07 -8.44
CA VAL A 208 7.72 -15.62 -9.65
C VAL A 208 8.58 -16.66 -10.38
N ASN A 209 9.89 -16.73 -10.08
CA ASN A 209 10.82 -17.73 -10.65
C ASN A 209 11.11 -18.89 -9.68
N GLY A 210 10.59 -18.82 -8.46
CA GLY A 210 10.73 -19.84 -7.43
C GLY A 210 10.12 -19.38 -6.11
N LYS A 211 9.95 -20.31 -5.18
CA LYS A 211 9.50 -19.99 -3.81
C LYS A 211 10.55 -19.16 -3.07
N PRO A 212 10.14 -18.31 -2.11
CA PRO A 212 11.09 -17.61 -1.24
C PRO A 212 11.98 -18.61 -0.48
N PRO A 213 13.23 -18.22 -0.14
CA PRO A 213 14.13 -19.06 0.65
C PRO A 213 13.73 -19.10 2.14
N THR A 214 12.88 -18.17 2.58
CA THR A 214 12.36 -18.08 3.94
C THR A 214 11.00 -18.79 4.07
N PRO A 215 10.70 -19.37 5.24
CA PRO A 215 9.40 -20.01 5.47
C PRO A 215 8.24 -19.07 5.16
N SER A 216 7.31 -19.52 4.33
CA SER A 216 6.18 -18.72 3.88
C SER A 216 4.93 -19.55 3.63
N ILE A 217 3.77 -18.90 3.49
CA ILE A 217 2.53 -19.57 3.09
C ILE A 217 2.63 -20.23 1.71
N ILE A 218 3.57 -19.79 0.86
CA ILE A 218 3.82 -20.36 -0.47
C ILE A 218 4.39 -21.79 -0.35
N ASP A 219 5.03 -22.12 0.78
CA ASP A 219 5.55 -23.47 1.01
C ASP A 219 4.46 -24.52 1.13
N LEU A 220 3.26 -24.12 1.55
CA LEU A 220 2.06 -24.96 1.62
C LEU A 220 1.44 -25.23 0.23
N MET A 221 1.90 -24.54 -0.81
CA MET A 221 1.39 -24.64 -2.18
C MET A 221 2.23 -25.61 -3.03
N HIS A 222 1.75 -25.97 -4.23
CA HIS A 222 2.49 -26.84 -5.16
C HIS A 222 3.83 -26.24 -5.64
N GLY A 223 4.67 -27.06 -6.27
CA GLY A 223 5.93 -26.62 -6.87
C GLY A 223 5.73 -25.61 -7.99
N TRP A 224 6.80 -24.89 -8.34
CA TRP A 224 6.80 -23.98 -9.50
C TRP A 224 6.44 -24.76 -10.79
N PRO A 225 5.60 -24.22 -11.70
CA PRO A 225 4.96 -22.90 -11.66
C PRO A 225 3.55 -22.90 -11.03
N TRP A 226 3.07 -24.03 -10.49
CA TRP A 226 1.67 -24.20 -10.09
C TRP A 226 1.23 -23.29 -8.94
N TYR A 227 2.10 -22.96 -7.97
CA TYR A 227 1.75 -22.02 -6.90
C TYR A 227 1.36 -20.63 -7.43
N LEU A 228 1.86 -20.23 -8.61
CA LEU A 228 1.50 -18.95 -9.22
C LEU A 228 0.00 -18.86 -9.48
N LEU A 229 -0.66 -19.96 -9.85
CA LEU A 229 -2.12 -19.99 -10.03
C LEU A 229 -2.88 -19.74 -8.72
N TYR A 230 -2.33 -20.20 -7.58
CA TYR A 230 -2.89 -19.92 -6.27
C TYR A 230 -2.72 -18.45 -5.90
N LEU A 231 -1.54 -17.87 -6.19
CA LEU A 231 -1.29 -16.44 -5.99
C LEU A 231 -2.21 -15.57 -6.86
N GLU A 232 -2.43 -15.93 -8.12
CA GLU A 232 -3.38 -15.25 -9.00
C GLU A 232 -4.83 -15.33 -8.47
N ALA A 233 -5.26 -16.50 -7.99
CA ALA A 233 -6.57 -16.68 -7.40
C ALA A 233 -6.75 -15.83 -6.12
N ILE A 234 -5.74 -15.80 -5.25
CA ILE A 234 -5.72 -14.97 -4.03
C ILE A 234 -5.76 -13.49 -4.42
N ALA A 235 -4.91 -13.06 -5.35
CA ALA A 235 -4.86 -11.69 -5.82
C ALA A 235 -6.23 -11.25 -6.36
N LEU A 236 -6.82 -12.03 -7.28
CA LEU A 236 -8.14 -11.74 -7.83
C LEU A 236 -9.23 -11.70 -6.76
N GLY A 237 -9.20 -12.65 -5.81
CA GLY A 237 -10.11 -12.68 -4.67
C GLY A 237 -10.03 -11.40 -3.82
N LEU A 238 -8.82 -10.93 -3.51
CA LEU A 238 -8.59 -9.69 -2.77
C LEU A 238 -9.05 -8.46 -3.57
N LEU A 239 -8.83 -8.42 -4.89
CA LEU A 239 -9.32 -7.33 -5.74
C LEU A 239 -10.86 -7.25 -5.72
N VAL A 240 -11.53 -8.40 -5.83
CA VAL A 240 -13.00 -8.47 -5.75
C VAL A 240 -13.47 -8.04 -4.36
N LEU A 241 -12.82 -8.52 -3.29
CA LEU A 241 -13.14 -8.15 -1.91
C LEU A 241 -13.06 -6.64 -1.68
N LEU A 242 -12.00 -5.99 -2.15
CA LEU A 242 -11.85 -4.52 -2.08
C LEU A 242 -12.88 -3.77 -2.93
N TYR A 243 -13.45 -4.40 -3.97
CA TYR A 243 -14.50 -3.80 -4.77
C TYR A 243 -15.89 -3.88 -4.12
N LEU A 244 -16.17 -4.90 -3.30
CA LEU A 244 -17.51 -5.16 -2.73
C LEU A 244 -18.18 -3.95 -2.06
N PRO A 245 -17.48 -3.11 -1.26
CA PRO A 245 -18.11 -1.96 -0.62
C PRO A 245 -18.70 -0.93 -1.60
N PHE A 246 -18.25 -0.92 -2.86
CA PHE A 246 -18.66 0.04 -3.88
C PHE A 246 -19.81 -0.45 -4.78
N LEU A 247 -20.21 -1.71 -4.65
CA LEU A 247 -21.35 -2.26 -5.40
C LEU A 247 -22.65 -1.50 -5.07
N ARG A 248 -22.85 -1.18 -3.78
CA ARG A 248 -24.06 -0.51 -3.29
C ARG A 248 -24.17 0.94 -3.71
N THR A 249 -23.04 1.61 -3.96
CA THR A 249 -23.00 3.04 -4.32
C THR A 249 -23.42 3.30 -5.78
N ARG A 250 -23.31 2.30 -6.67
CA ARG A 250 -23.74 2.41 -8.07
C ARG A 250 -25.26 2.32 -8.24
N GLN A 251 -25.95 1.57 -7.38
CA GLN A 251 -27.40 1.37 -7.48
C GLN A 251 -28.20 2.64 -7.08
N ALA A 252 -27.67 3.46 -6.16
CA ALA A 252 -28.33 4.71 -5.75
C ALA A 252 -28.22 5.86 -6.76
N ALA A 253 -27.31 5.78 -7.74
CA ALA A 253 -27.11 6.79 -8.78
C ALA A 253 -27.81 6.44 -10.12
N GLY A 254 -28.54 5.31 -10.17
CA GLY A 254 -29.15 4.76 -11.38
C GLY A 254 -30.61 5.13 -11.63
N SER A 255 -31.25 5.90 -10.76
CA SER A 255 -32.59 6.43 -11.02
C SER A 255 -32.45 7.82 -11.65
N PRO A 256 -32.78 8.01 -12.94
CA PRO A 256 -32.96 9.36 -13.47
C PRO A 256 -34.06 10.06 -12.64
N PRO A 257 -33.93 11.36 -12.33
CA PRO A 257 -35.06 12.09 -11.79
C PRO A 257 -36.19 11.99 -12.81
N THR A 258 -37.30 11.37 -12.40
CA THR A 258 -38.56 11.43 -13.14
C THR A 258 -38.92 12.90 -13.24
N VAL A 259 -38.72 13.51 -14.41
CA VAL A 259 -39.21 14.85 -14.70
C VAL A 259 -40.73 14.75 -14.82
N ALA A 260 -41.41 14.77 -13.68
CA ALA A 260 -42.84 14.95 -13.61
C ALA A 260 -43.12 16.44 -13.74
N GLY A 261 -43.75 16.83 -14.86
CA GLY A 261 -44.34 18.15 -15.03
C GLY A 261 -43.64 19.03 -16.07
N GLN A 262 -43.77 18.67 -17.35
CA GLN A 262 -43.56 19.63 -18.44
C GLN A 262 -44.21 19.18 -19.76
N THR A 263 -45.44 18.68 -19.72
CA THR A 263 -46.27 18.49 -20.94
C THR A 263 -47.76 18.64 -20.62
N ALA A 264 -48.22 19.86 -20.33
CA ALA A 264 -49.65 20.16 -20.33
C ALA A 264 -49.99 21.64 -20.61
N GLU A 265 -49.07 22.44 -21.14
CA GLU A 265 -49.31 23.87 -21.38
C GLU A 265 -48.90 24.34 -22.80
N SER A 266 -48.93 23.42 -23.76
CA SER A 266 -48.74 23.74 -25.19
C SER A 266 -49.89 23.15 -26.03
N ALA A 267 -51.11 23.45 -25.62
CA ALA A 267 -52.33 23.10 -26.37
C ALA A 267 -53.39 24.20 -26.25
N ALA A 268 -52.99 25.47 -26.34
CA ALA A 268 -53.90 26.60 -26.41
C ALA A 268 -53.26 27.77 -27.18
N SER A 269 -53.36 27.73 -28.52
CA SER A 269 -53.46 28.91 -29.40
C SER A 269 -53.22 28.51 -30.87
N ILE A 270 -54.27 28.02 -31.53
CA ILE A 270 -54.36 28.10 -32.99
C ILE A 270 -55.46 29.12 -33.28
N PRO A 271 -55.16 30.30 -33.86
CA PRO A 271 -56.20 31.17 -34.38
C PRO A 271 -56.74 30.60 -35.70
N ARG A 272 -58.06 30.53 -35.82
CA ARG A 272 -58.74 30.41 -37.13
C ARG A 272 -58.42 31.66 -37.94
N ILE A 273 -57.97 31.45 -39.17
CA ILE A 273 -57.98 32.47 -40.22
C ILE A 273 -59.19 32.13 -41.09
N ASP A 274 -60.22 32.97 -41.00
CA ASP A 274 -61.27 33.07 -42.00
C ASP A 274 -60.75 34.04 -43.09
N ASP A 275 -60.70 33.54 -44.33
CA ASP A 275 -60.94 34.19 -45.64
C ASP A 275 -60.27 33.39 -46.78
#